data_AF-A0A7C2KVN8-F1
#
_entry.id   AF-A0A7C2KVN8-F1
#
_cell.length_a   1.000
_cell.length_b   1.000
_cell.length_c   1.000
_cell.angle_alpha   90.00
_cell.angle_beta   90.00
_cell.angle_gamma   90.00
#
_symmetry.space_group_name_H-M   'P 1'
#
loop_
_entity.id
_entity.type
_entity.pdbx_description
1 polymer ?
#
loop_
_entity_poly.entity_id
_entity_poly.type
_entity_poly.pdbx_seq_one_letter_code
_entity_poly.pdbx_strand_id
1 'polypeptide(L)'
;MHRDAGGRHQPAGRSVVLRTLLTGKPREKKLIPASAAHQMFGRAGRPQFDTQGYVYAVAHDDDVKIAKWRRKYEQLDPNSKDPGILRARKELERKRPTRRSTEQYWSEGQFRTLIAAGPAKLFSRSMIPYSVLIFLLTRSGSLADVRRFLETRFTSLDRLEKFQTQLDHMINNLAGLGFLSRAENGAHVTLDESIRRLLLFRSIDPLYGDYLAQQLAYANLDEKLLALDSVLELPPRIAWHVKIPPDLPKGPLQTQVLEPLMMQMGIVVARAEHRENAGAAGAGADEAEFVEADNDEGEAPWERPPTFPEMLKLAFEARLAAPEPVYVQPKWVVGDAIRFDGEFFKLVRARDLVKQEGLVLRHLLRAVLLAGEFFIRTEDPDYQQMGELATKTCQRVDAKYTARFLEEAQARAALAAAT
;
A
#
# COMPACT_ATOMS: atom_id res chain seq x y z
N MET A 1 12.30 9.06 1.10
CA MET A 1 11.81 9.69 -0.16
C MET A 1 10.77 8.77 -0.78
N HIS A 2 9.52 9.22 -0.76
CA HIS A 2 8.36 8.54 -1.32
C HIS A 2 8.62 8.07 -2.75
N ARG A 3 8.06 6.90 -3.12
CA ARG A 3 8.05 6.40 -4.49
C ARG A 3 7.10 7.25 -5.33
N ASP A 4 7.50 8.48 -5.60
CA ASP A 4 6.95 9.25 -6.70
C ASP A 4 7.37 8.59 -8.01
N ALA A 5 6.52 8.72 -9.03
CA ALA A 5 6.90 8.57 -10.44
C ALA A 5 8.01 9.57 -10.89
N GLY A 6 8.69 10.23 -9.95
CA GLY A 6 10.00 10.84 -10.11
C GLY A 6 11.10 9.77 -10.18
N GLY A 7 11.01 8.89 -11.18
CA GLY A 7 12.14 8.06 -11.57
C GLY A 7 13.31 8.97 -11.98
N ARG A 8 14.47 8.75 -11.35
CA ARG A 8 15.79 9.22 -11.81
C ARG A 8 15.86 9.12 -13.34
N HIS A 9 16.22 10.23 -14.00
CA HIS A 9 16.52 10.36 -15.44
C HIS A 9 16.08 9.15 -16.30
N GLN A 10 14.77 8.94 -16.46
CA GLN A 10 14.33 8.20 -17.64
C GLN A 10 14.50 9.17 -18.83
N PRO A 11 15.17 8.77 -19.92
CA PRO A 11 15.33 9.63 -21.08
C PRO A 11 13.94 10.02 -21.59
N ALA A 12 13.75 11.31 -21.85
CA ALA A 12 12.55 11.76 -22.55
C ALA A 12 12.42 10.96 -23.86
N GLY A 13 11.25 10.39 -24.11
CA GLY A 13 10.98 9.73 -25.38
C GLY A 13 10.59 10.78 -26.41
N ARG A 14 10.83 10.54 -27.70
CA ARG A 14 10.24 11.41 -28.76
C ARG A 14 8.71 11.48 -28.63
N SER A 15 8.10 10.40 -28.19
CA SER A 15 6.66 10.28 -28.01
C SER A 15 6.30 9.57 -26.71
N VAL A 16 5.12 9.88 -26.18
CA VAL A 16 4.50 9.19 -25.04
C VAL A 16 3.18 8.59 -25.51
N VAL A 17 2.93 7.33 -25.14
CA VAL A 17 1.71 6.61 -25.49
C VAL A 17 1.01 6.18 -24.20
N LEU A 18 -0.22 6.62 -24.03
CA LEU A 18 -1.08 6.31 -22.90
C LEU A 18 -2.12 5.29 -23.33
N ARG A 19 -2.06 4.09 -22.75
CA ARG A 19 -3.02 3.01 -23.03
C ARG A 19 -4.42 3.33 -22.49
N THR A 20 -4.49 4.11 -21.42
CA THR A 20 -5.75 4.57 -20.82
C THR A 20 -5.50 5.88 -20.08
N LEU A 21 -6.55 6.68 -19.94
CA LEU A 21 -6.58 7.88 -19.10
C LEU A 21 -7.27 7.62 -17.76
N LEU A 22 -7.72 6.39 -17.50
CA LEU A 22 -8.38 6.02 -16.25
C LEU A 22 -7.45 5.18 -15.38
N THR A 23 -7.48 5.41 -14.07
CA THR A 23 -6.74 4.67 -13.05
C THR A 23 -7.63 4.38 -11.85
N GLY A 24 -7.39 3.28 -11.15
CA GLY A 24 -8.18 2.87 -9.99
C GLY A 24 -8.49 1.38 -10.02
N LYS A 25 -9.37 0.97 -9.12
CA LYS A 25 -9.88 -0.40 -9.06
C LYS A 25 -10.71 -0.72 -10.32
N PRO A 26 -10.85 -2.00 -10.71
CA PRO A 26 -11.86 -2.40 -11.67
C PRO A 26 -13.22 -1.78 -11.31
N ARG A 27 -14.01 -1.35 -12.30
CA ARG A 27 -15.32 -0.70 -12.12
C ARG A 27 -15.37 0.60 -11.29
N GLU A 28 -14.23 1.13 -10.84
CA GLU A 28 -14.14 2.43 -10.16
C GLU A 28 -12.96 3.25 -10.70
N LYS A 29 -12.62 3.04 -11.97
CA LYS A 29 -11.51 3.75 -12.61
C LYS A 29 -11.90 5.23 -12.74
N LYS A 30 -11.06 6.11 -12.20
CA LYS A 30 -11.23 7.56 -12.27
C LYS A 30 -10.25 8.13 -13.29
N LEU A 31 -10.65 9.25 -13.92
CA LEU A 31 -9.74 10.00 -14.77
C LEU A 31 -8.48 10.38 -13.96
N ILE A 32 -7.30 10.21 -14.56
CA ILE A 32 -6.04 10.63 -13.95
C ILE A 32 -6.09 12.13 -13.60
N PRO A 33 -5.46 12.55 -12.50
CA PRO A 33 -5.38 13.97 -12.18
C PRO A 33 -4.54 14.71 -13.22
N ALA A 34 -4.88 15.97 -13.50
CA ALA A 34 -4.17 16.80 -14.48
C ALA A 34 -2.66 16.89 -14.22
N SER A 35 -2.23 16.92 -12.95
CA SER A 35 -0.81 16.91 -12.61
C SER A 35 -0.08 15.66 -13.09
N ALA A 36 -0.67 14.48 -12.93
CA ALA A 36 -0.10 13.23 -13.42
C ALA A 36 -0.10 13.20 -14.95
N ALA A 37 -1.18 13.68 -15.58
CA ALA A 37 -1.25 13.83 -17.03
C ALA A 37 -0.11 14.71 -17.55
N HIS A 38 0.06 15.92 -17.02
CA HIS A 38 1.16 16.82 -17.42
C HIS A 38 2.53 16.25 -17.12
N GLN A 39 2.71 15.53 -16.01
CA GLN A 39 3.97 14.86 -15.70
C GLN A 39 4.31 13.81 -16.76
N MET A 40 3.33 13.05 -17.25
CA MET A 40 3.51 12.08 -18.32
C MET A 40 3.71 12.75 -19.68
N PHE A 41 2.87 13.74 -20.01
CA PHE A 41 2.94 14.47 -21.27
C PHE A 41 4.28 15.18 -21.44
N GLY A 42 4.79 15.80 -20.36
CA GLY A 42 6.08 16.50 -20.34
C GLY A 42 7.30 15.59 -20.48
N ARG A 43 7.14 14.26 -20.55
CA ARG A 43 8.21 13.33 -20.92
C ARG A 43 8.34 13.14 -22.44
N ALA A 44 7.39 13.66 -23.22
CA ALA A 44 7.45 13.64 -24.68
C ALA A 44 8.34 14.78 -25.21
N GLY A 45 9.20 14.46 -26.17
CA GLY A 45 10.14 15.39 -26.78
C GLY A 45 11.46 15.44 -26.04
N ARG A 46 12.56 15.18 -26.74
CA ARG A 46 13.91 15.29 -26.19
C ARG A 46 14.44 16.71 -26.39
N PRO A 47 14.86 17.40 -25.32
CA PRO A 47 15.56 18.68 -25.45
C PRO A 47 16.72 18.54 -26.44
N GLN A 48 16.88 19.52 -27.34
CA GLN A 48 17.94 19.59 -28.38
C GLN A 48 17.81 18.61 -29.57
N PHE A 49 17.01 17.54 -29.48
CA PHE A 49 16.87 16.55 -30.58
C PHE A 49 15.55 16.62 -31.33
N ASP A 50 14.45 16.96 -30.65
CA ASP A 50 13.12 16.98 -31.26
C ASP A 50 12.54 18.42 -31.23
N THR A 51 11.95 18.87 -32.33
CA THR A 51 11.26 20.17 -32.42
C THR A 51 9.94 20.19 -31.63
N GLN A 52 9.30 19.03 -31.50
CA GLN A 52 8.06 18.84 -30.77
C GLN A 52 7.98 17.41 -30.23
N GLY A 53 7.34 17.25 -29.06
CA GLY A 53 7.00 15.96 -28.49
C GLY A 53 5.58 15.54 -28.87
N TYR A 54 5.37 14.24 -29.08
CA TYR A 54 4.04 13.71 -29.42
C TYR A 54 3.44 12.92 -28.26
N VAL A 55 2.19 13.21 -27.92
CA VAL A 55 1.43 12.47 -26.91
C VAL A 55 0.23 11.80 -27.57
N TYR A 56 0.12 10.49 -27.43
CA TYR A 56 -0.98 9.69 -27.97
C TYR A 56 -1.76 9.06 -26.83
N ALA A 57 -3.08 9.19 -26.85
CA ALA A 57 -3.99 8.44 -25.99
C ALA A 57 -4.72 7.40 -26.85
N VAL A 58 -4.58 6.12 -26.51
CA VAL A 58 -5.11 5.01 -27.30
C VAL A 58 -6.57 4.77 -26.94
N ALA A 59 -7.45 4.82 -27.95
CA ALA A 59 -8.85 4.47 -27.78
C ALA A 59 -9.01 2.96 -27.49
N HIS A 60 -10.03 2.60 -26.73
CA HIS A 60 -10.31 1.19 -26.47
C HIS A 60 -10.69 0.44 -27.76
N ASP A 61 -10.38 -0.84 -27.85
CA ASP A 61 -10.64 -1.67 -29.03
C ASP A 61 -12.11 -1.67 -29.46
N ASP A 62 -13.03 -1.59 -28.50
CA ASP A 62 -14.47 -1.53 -28.78
C ASP A 62 -14.85 -0.21 -29.48
N ASP A 63 -14.27 0.93 -29.08
CA ASP A 63 -14.48 2.21 -29.77
C ASP A 63 -13.92 2.18 -31.19
N VAL A 64 -12.79 1.49 -31.40
CA VAL A 64 -12.22 1.28 -32.73
C VAL A 64 -13.14 0.41 -33.60
N LYS A 65 -13.71 -0.67 -33.06
CA LYS A 65 -14.67 -1.54 -33.77
C LYS A 65 -15.94 -0.77 -34.13
N ILE A 66 -16.47 0.02 -33.20
CA ILE A 66 -17.64 0.87 -33.41
C ILE A 66 -17.36 1.90 -34.51
N ALA A 67 -16.21 2.57 -34.47
CA ALA A 67 -15.82 3.55 -35.48
C ALA A 67 -15.65 2.91 -36.88
N LYS A 68 -15.02 1.73 -36.96
CA LYS A 68 -14.89 0.97 -38.21
C LYS A 68 -16.25 0.53 -38.76
N TRP A 69 -17.14 0.06 -37.90
CA TRP A 69 -18.52 -0.30 -38.26
C TRP A 69 -19.28 0.92 -38.78
N ARG A 70 -19.22 2.04 -38.05
CA ARG A 70 -19.88 3.30 -38.42
C ARG A 70 -19.42 3.79 -39.79
N ARG A 71 -18.12 3.78 -40.06
CA ARG A 71 -17.56 4.16 -41.37
C ARG A 71 -18.09 3.29 -42.51
N LYS A 72 -18.20 1.98 -42.30
CA LYS A 72 -18.79 1.06 -43.30
C LYS A 72 -20.29 1.31 -43.49
N TYR A 73 -21.00 1.62 -42.41
CA TYR A 73 -22.44 1.89 -42.44
C TYR A 73 -22.75 3.21 -43.17
N GLU A 74 -21.96 4.27 -42.90
CA GLU A 74 -22.09 5.58 -43.54
C GLU A 74 -21.73 5.58 -45.04
N GLN A 75 -20.86 4.65 -45.48
CA GLN A 75 -20.55 4.45 -46.91
C GLN A 75 -21.73 3.91 -47.73
N LEU A 76 -22.72 3.31 -47.08
CA LEU A 76 -23.90 2.76 -47.76
C LEU A 76 -24.95 3.85 -47.89
N ASP A 77 -25.37 4.14 -49.13
CA ASP A 77 -26.39 5.15 -49.41
C ASP A 77 -27.71 4.84 -48.67
N PRO A 78 -28.20 5.75 -47.81
CA PRO A 78 -29.46 5.57 -47.09
C PRO A 78 -30.70 5.52 -47.98
N ASN A 79 -30.66 6.12 -49.16
CA ASN A 79 -31.81 6.27 -50.02
C ASN A 79 -31.79 5.32 -51.22
N SER A 80 -30.78 4.46 -51.32
CA SER A 80 -30.72 3.46 -52.39
C SER A 80 -31.81 2.41 -52.22
N LYS A 81 -32.57 2.16 -53.30
CA LYS A 81 -33.61 1.12 -53.37
C LYS A 81 -33.07 -0.24 -53.84
N ASP A 82 -31.75 -0.38 -53.99
CA ASP A 82 -31.13 -1.64 -54.38
C ASP A 82 -31.30 -2.70 -53.27
N PRO A 83 -31.98 -3.83 -53.55
CA PRO A 83 -32.16 -4.91 -52.58
C PRO A 83 -30.86 -5.41 -51.93
N GLY A 84 -29.72 -5.32 -52.61
CA GLY A 84 -28.41 -5.68 -52.07
C GLY A 84 -27.93 -4.75 -50.96
N ILE A 85 -28.07 -3.43 -51.18
CA ILE A 85 -27.67 -2.39 -50.22
C ILE A 85 -28.59 -2.42 -48.98
N LEU A 86 -29.90 -2.65 -49.17
CA LEU A 86 -30.84 -2.81 -48.05
C LEU A 86 -30.50 -4.03 -47.18
N ARG A 87 -30.15 -5.17 -47.79
CA ARG A 87 -29.74 -6.37 -47.04
C ARG A 87 -28.42 -6.15 -46.30
N ALA A 88 -27.43 -5.55 -46.97
CA ALA A 88 -26.14 -5.23 -46.37
C ALA A 88 -26.27 -4.29 -45.16
N ARG A 89 -27.14 -3.27 -45.24
CA ARG A 89 -27.44 -2.38 -44.10
C ARG A 89 -28.06 -3.12 -42.92
N LYS A 90 -29.09 -3.94 -43.16
CA LYS A 90 -29.73 -4.75 -42.10
C LYS A 90 -28.75 -5.74 -41.45
N GLU A 91 -27.89 -6.37 -42.25
CA GLU A 91 -26.90 -7.31 -41.73
C GLU A 91 -25.84 -6.60 -40.88
N LEU A 92 -25.35 -5.44 -41.33
CA LEU A 92 -24.42 -4.63 -40.56
C LEU A 92 -25.06 -4.14 -39.26
N GLU A 93 -26.31 -3.71 -39.28
CA GLU A 93 -27.05 -3.28 -38.10
C GLU A 93 -27.19 -4.40 -37.07
N ARG A 94 -27.46 -5.64 -37.51
CA ARG A 94 -27.47 -6.82 -36.64
C ARG A 94 -26.08 -7.12 -36.03
N LYS A 95 -25.01 -6.84 -36.79
CA LYS A 95 -23.61 -7.04 -36.37
C LYS A 95 -23.00 -5.79 -35.71
N ARG A 96 -23.82 -4.83 -35.27
CA ARG A 96 -23.35 -3.59 -34.66
C ARG A 96 -22.55 -3.91 -33.38
N PRO A 97 -21.25 -3.55 -33.32
CA PRO A 97 -20.48 -3.70 -32.09
C PRO A 97 -21.02 -2.77 -31.00
N THR A 98 -21.00 -3.24 -29.77
CA THR A 98 -21.32 -2.45 -28.58
C THR A 98 -20.14 -2.44 -27.62
N ARG A 99 -20.11 -1.44 -26.74
CA ARG A 99 -19.15 -1.40 -25.63
C ARG A 99 -19.48 -2.50 -24.63
N ARG A 100 -18.47 -3.17 -24.09
CA ARG A 100 -18.63 -4.10 -22.97
C ARG A 100 -19.13 -3.35 -21.74
N SER A 101 -20.15 -3.89 -21.07
CA SER A 101 -20.71 -3.36 -19.82
C SER A 101 -19.76 -3.47 -18.64
N THR A 102 -18.80 -4.40 -18.70
CA THR A 102 -17.78 -4.63 -17.65
C THR A 102 -16.62 -3.64 -17.68
N GLU A 103 -16.52 -2.80 -18.72
CA GLU A 103 -15.40 -1.88 -18.89
C GLU A 103 -15.80 -0.41 -18.75
N GLN A 104 -14.85 0.39 -18.29
CA GLN A 104 -14.97 1.85 -18.22
C GLN A 104 -14.13 2.51 -19.29
N TYR A 105 -14.74 3.48 -19.97
CA TYR A 105 -14.17 4.16 -21.13
C TYR A 105 -13.89 5.61 -20.78
N TRP A 106 -12.76 6.12 -21.26
CA TRP A 106 -12.50 7.55 -21.26
C TRP A 106 -13.05 8.18 -22.54
N SER A 107 -13.35 9.48 -22.51
CA SER A 107 -13.85 10.21 -23.69
C SER A 107 -12.85 11.24 -24.20
N GLU A 108 -12.95 11.61 -25.48
CA GLU A 108 -12.12 12.67 -26.06
C GLU A 108 -12.29 14.00 -25.28
N GLY A 109 -13.49 14.30 -24.79
CA GLY A 109 -13.74 15.46 -23.94
C GLY A 109 -12.90 15.43 -22.67
N GLN A 110 -12.78 14.28 -21.99
CA GLN A 110 -11.91 14.14 -20.82
C GLN A 110 -10.43 14.34 -21.19
N PHE A 111 -9.97 13.84 -22.34
CA PHE A 111 -8.61 14.07 -22.81
C PHE A 111 -8.34 15.56 -23.07
N ARG A 112 -9.27 16.26 -23.72
CA ARG A 112 -9.18 17.73 -23.93
C ARG A 112 -9.17 18.49 -22.61
N THR A 113 -9.98 18.08 -21.64
CA THR A 113 -9.95 18.65 -20.28
C THR A 113 -8.58 18.47 -19.62
N LEU A 114 -7.93 17.33 -19.77
CA LEU A 114 -6.58 17.11 -19.24
C LEU A 114 -5.54 18.00 -19.92
N ILE A 115 -5.67 18.28 -21.21
CA ILE A 115 -4.76 19.18 -21.95
C ILE A 115 -4.97 20.64 -21.52
N ALA A 116 -6.22 21.06 -21.35
CA ALA A 116 -6.57 22.44 -21.02
C ALA A 116 -6.43 22.76 -19.52
N ALA A 117 -6.25 21.75 -18.67
CA ALA A 117 -6.15 21.95 -17.24
C ALA A 117 -4.94 22.82 -16.87
N GLY A 118 -5.09 23.65 -15.84
CA GLY A 118 -3.96 24.37 -15.26
C GLY A 118 -3.06 23.48 -14.41
N PRO A 119 -1.89 24.00 -13.96
CA PRO A 119 -1.06 23.33 -12.96
C PRO A 119 -1.86 23.01 -11.69
N ALA A 120 -1.55 21.88 -11.05
CA ALA A 120 -2.18 21.53 -9.78
C ALA A 120 -1.79 22.52 -8.68
N LYS A 121 -2.77 22.96 -7.89
CA LYS A 121 -2.52 23.81 -6.72
C LYS A 121 -1.79 22.99 -5.66
N LEU A 122 -0.71 23.54 -5.12
CA LEU A 122 -0.01 22.95 -3.98
C LEU A 122 -0.91 23.08 -2.74
N PHE A 123 -0.89 22.05 -1.92
CA PHE A 123 -1.53 22.07 -0.62
C PHE A 123 -0.92 20.98 0.27
N SER A 124 -1.04 21.20 1.57
CA SER A 124 -0.70 20.22 2.58
C SER A 124 -1.66 19.02 2.53
N ARG A 125 -1.13 17.81 2.30
CA ARG A 125 -1.93 16.61 2.00
C ARG A 125 -2.31 15.80 3.24
N SER A 126 -1.33 15.37 4.02
CA SER A 126 -1.51 14.40 5.11
C SER A 126 -1.36 15.05 6.47
N MET A 127 -1.99 14.48 7.50
CA MET A 127 -1.71 14.81 8.89
C MET A 127 -0.25 14.50 9.26
N ILE A 128 0.25 15.10 10.35
CA ILE A 128 1.53 14.70 10.92
C ILE A 128 1.44 13.27 11.50
N PRO A 129 2.46 12.41 11.30
CA PRO A 129 2.47 11.08 11.91
C PRO A 129 2.71 11.17 13.42
N TYR A 130 2.37 10.10 14.17
CA TYR A 130 2.63 10.03 15.62
C TYR A 130 4.08 10.28 15.98
N SER A 131 5.04 9.80 15.19
CA SER A 131 6.48 10.05 15.44
C SER A 131 6.82 11.54 15.47
N VAL A 132 6.25 12.35 14.57
CA VAL A 132 6.44 13.80 14.57
C VAL A 132 5.68 14.45 15.71
N LEU A 133 4.45 14.02 16.00
CA LEU A 133 3.68 14.53 17.14
C LEU A 133 4.43 14.32 18.46
N ILE A 134 4.92 13.09 18.70
CA ILE A 134 5.65 12.73 19.91
C ILE A 134 6.95 13.54 20.01
N PHE A 135 7.67 13.72 18.90
CA PHE A 135 8.85 14.58 18.87
C PHE A 135 8.52 16.04 19.25
N LEU A 136 7.44 16.61 18.68
CA LEU A 136 7.03 17.98 19.00
C LEU A 136 6.61 18.12 20.47
N LEU A 137 5.85 17.16 21.00
CA LEU A 137 5.42 17.16 22.39
C LEU A 137 6.61 17.04 23.34
N THR A 138 7.52 16.09 23.10
CA THR A 138 8.70 15.87 23.97
C THR A 138 9.69 17.04 23.94
N ARG A 139 9.75 17.78 22.83
CA ARG A 139 10.63 18.95 22.69
C ARG A 139 10.02 20.24 23.25
N SER A 140 8.73 20.50 23.01
CA SER A 140 8.08 21.76 23.41
C SER A 140 7.39 21.68 24.77
N GLY A 141 6.95 20.49 25.19
CA GLY A 141 6.08 20.29 26.35
C GLY A 141 4.71 20.95 26.21
N SER A 142 4.31 21.39 25.02
CA SER A 142 3.15 22.27 24.82
C SER A 142 2.25 21.82 23.67
N LEU A 143 1.01 21.45 24.00
CA LEU A 143 -0.01 21.14 23.00
C LEU A 143 -0.38 22.38 22.17
N ALA A 144 -0.33 23.57 22.77
CA ALA A 144 -0.64 24.82 22.09
C ALA A 144 0.33 25.09 20.92
N ASP A 145 1.60 24.73 21.08
CA ASP A 145 2.61 24.90 20.01
C ASP A 145 2.38 23.92 18.86
N VAL A 146 1.94 22.69 19.16
CA VAL A 146 1.52 21.72 18.13
C VAL A 146 0.30 22.23 17.37
N ARG A 147 -0.71 22.78 18.07
CA ARG A 147 -1.90 23.36 17.41
C ARG A 147 -1.52 24.52 16.50
N ARG A 148 -0.69 25.44 16.98
CA ARG A 148 -0.18 26.57 16.19
C ARG A 148 0.60 26.09 14.97
N PHE A 149 1.44 25.07 15.13
CA PHE A 149 2.16 24.47 14.00
C PHE A 149 1.18 23.97 12.92
N LEU A 150 0.10 23.29 13.31
CA LEU A 150 -0.92 22.83 12.36
C LEU A 150 -1.67 23.97 11.68
N GLU A 151 -1.97 25.06 12.40
CA GLU A 151 -2.64 26.26 11.86
C GLU A 151 -1.83 26.95 10.75
N THR A 152 -0.51 26.91 10.83
CA THR A 152 0.37 27.50 9.81
C THR A 152 0.49 26.68 8.52
N ARG A 153 -0.16 25.51 8.44
CA ARG A 153 -0.04 24.63 7.26
C ARG A 153 -0.74 25.21 6.05
N PHE A 154 -0.10 25.05 4.89
CA PHE A 154 -0.60 25.54 3.61
C PHE A 154 -1.81 24.74 3.10
N THR A 155 -3.02 25.03 3.60
CA THR A 155 -4.27 24.37 3.21
C THR A 155 -5.50 25.24 3.47
N SER A 156 -6.69 24.79 3.05
CA SER A 156 -7.97 25.43 3.33
C SER A 156 -8.39 25.31 4.80
N LEU A 157 -9.24 26.24 5.27
CA LEU A 157 -9.78 26.28 6.64
C LEU A 157 -10.47 24.96 7.03
N ASP A 158 -11.36 24.43 6.19
CA ASP A 158 -12.03 23.12 6.42
C ASP A 158 -11.02 21.97 6.66
N ARG A 159 -9.85 22.01 6.01
CA ARG A 159 -8.83 20.98 6.24
C ARG A 159 -8.02 21.25 7.50
N LEU A 160 -7.79 22.50 7.86
CA LEU A 160 -7.17 22.85 9.15
C LEU A 160 -8.03 22.34 10.30
N GLU A 161 -9.35 22.56 10.24
CA GLU A 161 -10.31 22.03 11.23
C GLU A 161 -10.21 20.51 11.34
N LYS A 162 -10.17 19.79 10.20
CA LYS A 162 -9.96 18.33 10.17
C LYS A 162 -8.64 17.91 10.81
N PHE A 163 -7.55 18.65 10.59
CA PHE A 163 -6.27 18.37 11.25
C PHE A 163 -6.33 18.61 12.75
N GLN A 164 -7.08 19.62 13.22
CA GLN A 164 -7.27 19.85 14.66
C GLN A 164 -8.10 18.73 15.29
N THR A 165 -9.18 18.28 14.64
CA THR A 165 -9.96 17.12 15.11
C THR A 165 -9.11 15.85 15.14
N GLN A 166 -8.31 15.60 14.10
CA GLN A 166 -7.41 14.44 14.09
C GLN A 166 -6.33 14.55 15.17
N LEU A 167 -5.79 15.75 15.44
CA LEU A 167 -4.87 15.96 16.56
C LEU A 167 -5.52 15.55 17.89
N ASP A 168 -6.78 15.95 18.12
CA ASP A 168 -7.49 15.57 19.34
C ASP A 168 -7.68 14.05 19.46
N HIS A 169 -7.96 13.34 18.36
CA HIS A 169 -7.98 11.88 18.34
C HIS A 169 -6.61 11.29 18.71
N MET A 170 -5.52 11.81 18.13
CA MET A 170 -4.17 11.34 18.41
C MET A 170 -3.77 11.56 19.88
N ILE A 171 -4.12 12.71 20.45
CA ILE A 171 -3.89 13.01 21.87
C ILE A 171 -4.72 12.10 22.77
N ASN A 172 -5.98 11.83 22.42
CA ASN A 172 -6.81 10.89 23.17
C ASN A 172 -6.27 9.46 23.12
N ASN A 173 -5.71 9.02 21.99
CA ASN A 173 -5.05 7.73 21.87
C ASN A 173 -3.80 7.65 22.75
N LEU A 174 -2.94 8.68 22.71
CA LEU A 174 -1.77 8.77 23.60
C LEU A 174 -2.17 8.74 25.08
N ALA A 175 -3.24 9.46 25.45
CA ALA A 175 -3.77 9.47 26.80
C ALA A 175 -4.35 8.11 27.22
N GLY A 176 -5.17 7.50 26.36
CA GLY A 176 -5.80 6.20 26.60
C GLY A 176 -4.80 5.05 26.72
N LEU A 177 -3.64 5.17 26.07
CA LEU A 177 -2.53 4.23 26.20
C LEU A 177 -1.55 4.58 27.34
N GLY A 178 -1.80 5.66 28.09
CA GLY A 178 -1.03 6.03 29.27
C GLY A 178 0.27 6.80 29.02
N PHE A 179 0.48 7.35 27.82
CA PHE A 179 1.71 8.11 27.49
C PHE A 179 1.65 9.58 27.88
N LEU A 180 0.47 10.10 28.17
CA LEU A 180 0.27 11.46 28.66
C LEU A 180 -1.02 11.57 29.47
N SER A 181 -1.13 12.62 30.27
CA SER A 181 -2.38 13.04 30.89
C SER A 181 -2.78 14.43 30.41
N ARG A 182 -4.08 14.69 30.28
CA ARG A 182 -4.61 16.02 29.96
C ARG A 182 -4.96 16.73 31.26
N ALA A 183 -4.58 18.00 31.37
CA ALA A 183 -5.05 18.86 32.45
C ALA A 183 -6.56 19.07 32.33
N GLU A 184 -7.24 19.36 33.45
CA GLU A 184 -8.70 19.57 33.50
C GLU A 184 -9.19 20.69 32.57
N ASN A 185 -8.33 21.69 32.30
CA ASN A 185 -8.62 22.80 31.38
C ASN A 185 -8.40 22.44 29.90
N GLY A 186 -7.92 21.24 29.57
CA GLY A 186 -7.67 20.75 28.21
C GLY A 186 -6.53 21.42 27.43
N ALA A 187 -5.91 22.47 28.00
CA ALA A 187 -4.89 23.27 27.33
C ALA A 187 -3.47 22.71 27.50
N HIS A 188 -3.22 22.02 28.61
CA HIS A 188 -1.92 21.44 28.94
C HIS A 188 -1.96 19.91 28.94
N VAL A 189 -0.84 19.33 28.52
CA VAL A 189 -0.60 17.89 28.59
C VAL A 189 0.65 17.66 29.42
N THR A 190 0.58 16.70 30.34
CA THR A 190 1.72 16.23 31.10
C THR A 190 2.17 14.92 30.48
N LEU A 191 3.42 14.86 30.02
CA LEU A 191 3.97 13.67 29.38
C LEU A 191 4.44 12.68 30.43
N ASP A 192 4.16 11.40 30.22
CA ASP A 192 4.78 10.33 30.98
C ASP A 192 6.20 10.06 30.43
N GLU A 193 7.15 9.67 31.29
CA GLU A 193 8.52 9.38 30.86
C GLU A 193 8.58 8.25 29.82
N SER A 194 7.61 7.33 29.86
CA SER A 194 7.51 6.26 28.87
C SER A 194 7.33 6.75 27.44
N ILE A 195 6.79 7.95 27.20
CA ILE A 195 6.55 8.46 25.84
C ILE A 195 7.85 8.52 25.01
N ARG A 196 9.00 8.72 25.68
CA ARG A 196 10.31 8.80 25.01
C ARG A 196 10.68 7.49 24.34
N ARG A 197 10.23 6.34 24.85
CA ARG A 197 10.50 5.02 24.25
C ARG A 197 9.85 4.86 22.88
N LEU A 198 8.78 5.61 22.60
CA LEU A 198 8.11 5.60 21.31
C LEU A 198 8.97 6.20 20.19
N LEU A 199 9.93 7.06 20.52
CA LEU A 199 10.87 7.65 19.55
C LEU A 199 11.92 6.63 19.03
N LEU A 200 12.00 5.44 19.64
CA LEU A 200 12.83 4.34 19.16
C LEU A 200 12.31 3.78 17.83
N PHE A 201 10.99 3.77 17.65
CA PHE A 201 10.35 3.22 16.47
C PHE A 201 10.35 4.22 15.31
N ARG A 202 11.04 3.86 14.22
CA ARG A 202 11.18 4.70 13.02
C ARG A 202 10.71 3.99 11.78
N SER A 203 10.72 2.65 11.81
CA SER A 203 10.33 1.80 10.69
C SER A 203 8.85 1.41 10.72
N ILE A 204 8.15 1.70 11.83
CA ILE A 204 6.76 1.35 12.12
C ILE A 204 6.04 2.54 12.80
N ASP A 205 4.71 2.55 12.78
CA ASP A 205 3.94 3.42 13.67
C ASP A 205 4.36 3.18 15.14
N PRO A 206 4.71 4.21 15.90
CA PRO A 206 5.33 4.02 17.21
C PRO A 206 4.36 3.45 18.27
N LEU A 207 3.07 3.76 18.20
CA LEU A 207 2.09 3.19 19.13
C LEU A 207 1.89 1.70 18.84
N TYR A 208 1.78 1.35 17.57
CA TYR A 208 1.68 -0.05 17.16
C TYR A 208 2.98 -0.82 17.45
N GLY A 209 4.14 -0.20 17.26
CA GLY A 209 5.44 -0.77 17.61
C GLY A 209 5.57 -1.11 19.10
N ASP A 210 5.22 -0.19 20.00
CA ASP A 210 5.27 -0.47 21.45
C ASP A 210 4.25 -1.54 21.85
N TYR A 211 3.06 -1.55 21.22
CA TYR A 211 2.08 -2.62 21.41
C TYR A 211 2.62 -3.99 20.97
N LEU A 212 3.19 -4.09 19.76
CA LEU A 212 3.77 -5.33 19.25
C LEU A 212 4.92 -5.80 20.14
N ALA A 213 5.80 -4.91 20.57
CA ALA A 213 6.91 -5.27 21.47
C ALA A 213 6.42 -5.91 22.78
N GLN A 214 5.25 -5.52 23.28
CA GLN A 214 4.63 -6.13 24.46
C GLN A 214 3.95 -7.47 24.14
N GLN A 215 3.17 -7.55 23.06
CA GLN A 215 2.43 -8.78 22.73
C GLN A 215 3.34 -9.91 22.26
N LEU A 216 4.38 -9.58 21.49
CA LEU A 216 5.29 -10.56 20.89
C LEU A 216 6.25 -11.20 21.90
N ALA A 217 6.26 -10.76 23.17
CA ALA A 217 6.99 -11.45 24.24
C ALA A 217 6.50 -12.90 24.44
N TYR A 218 5.22 -13.17 24.12
CA TYR A 218 4.62 -14.50 24.18
C TYR A 218 4.69 -15.28 22.85
N ALA A 219 5.16 -14.63 21.78
CA ALA A 219 5.18 -15.21 20.43
C ALA A 219 6.37 -16.13 20.21
N ASN A 220 6.22 -17.11 19.31
CA ASN A 220 7.36 -17.86 18.78
C ASN A 220 8.10 -17.07 17.67
N LEU A 221 9.21 -17.61 17.18
CA LEU A 221 10.04 -16.96 16.15
C LEU A 221 9.24 -16.66 14.87
N ASP A 222 8.41 -17.60 14.41
CA ASP A 222 7.62 -17.45 13.18
C ASP A 222 6.57 -16.34 13.31
N GLU A 223 5.89 -16.25 14.45
CA GLU A 223 4.94 -15.18 14.76
C GLU A 223 5.62 -13.82 14.85
N LYS A 224 6.80 -13.74 15.48
CA LYS A 224 7.62 -12.51 15.49
C LYS A 224 7.99 -12.08 14.07
N LEU A 225 8.49 -13.01 13.25
CA LEU A 225 8.80 -12.74 11.83
C LEU A 225 7.58 -12.24 11.07
N LEU A 226 6.44 -12.92 11.26
CA LEU A 226 5.21 -12.59 10.57
C LEU A 226 4.71 -11.18 10.92
N ALA A 227 4.78 -10.81 12.20
CA ALA A 227 4.42 -9.47 12.66
C ALA A 227 5.34 -8.39 12.05
N LEU A 228 6.66 -8.60 12.10
CA LEU A 228 7.65 -7.65 11.60
C LEU A 228 7.59 -7.49 10.06
N ASP A 229 7.41 -8.58 9.31
CA ASP A 229 7.22 -8.51 7.86
C ASP A 229 5.95 -7.72 7.53
N SER A 230 4.87 -7.95 8.28
CA SER A 230 3.56 -7.41 7.93
C SER A 230 3.49 -5.88 7.92
N VAL A 231 4.27 -5.22 8.78
CA VAL A 231 4.28 -3.75 8.93
C VAL A 231 5.13 -3.05 7.88
N LEU A 232 6.03 -3.77 7.22
CA LEU A 232 6.93 -3.21 6.21
C LEU A 232 6.26 -3.19 4.83
N GLU A 233 5.87 -2.01 4.35
CA GLU A 233 5.18 -1.85 3.06
C GLU A 233 5.92 -2.48 1.87
N LEU A 234 5.20 -3.28 1.08
CA LEU A 234 5.59 -3.75 -0.25
C LEU A 234 4.51 -3.44 -1.29
N PRO A 235 4.90 -3.19 -2.56
CA PRO A 235 3.93 -3.07 -3.64
C PRO A 235 2.98 -4.28 -3.69
N PRO A 236 1.66 -4.08 -3.83
CA PRO A 236 0.69 -5.17 -3.79
C PRO A 236 1.01 -6.33 -4.74
N ARG A 237 1.43 -6.02 -5.97
CA ARG A 237 1.85 -7.04 -6.96
C ARG A 237 3.02 -7.91 -6.50
N ILE A 238 3.92 -7.38 -5.68
CA ILE A 238 5.03 -8.15 -5.11
C ILE A 238 4.53 -8.96 -3.92
N ALA A 239 3.74 -8.35 -3.03
CA ALA A 239 3.17 -9.01 -1.86
C ALA A 239 2.39 -10.29 -2.22
N TRP A 240 1.75 -10.32 -3.39
CA TRP A 240 1.06 -11.51 -3.92
C TRP A 240 1.94 -12.75 -4.10
N HIS A 241 3.25 -12.55 -4.31
CA HIS A 241 4.19 -13.65 -4.54
C HIS A 241 4.83 -14.15 -3.24
N VAL A 242 4.65 -13.45 -2.12
CA VAL A 242 5.28 -13.73 -0.81
C VAL A 242 4.21 -13.87 0.27
N LYS A 243 3.16 -14.63 -0.05
CA LYS A 243 2.04 -14.89 0.87
C LYS A 243 2.49 -15.75 2.06
N ILE A 244 1.74 -15.65 3.15
CA ILE A 244 1.89 -16.54 4.30
C ILE A 244 1.67 -17.99 3.82
N PRO A 245 2.63 -18.89 4.05
CA PRO A 245 2.48 -20.30 3.71
C PRO A 245 1.27 -20.91 4.45
N PRO A 246 0.39 -21.64 3.76
CA PRO A 246 -0.83 -22.19 4.37
C PRO A 246 -0.54 -23.28 5.41
N ASP A 247 0.63 -23.91 5.30
CA ASP A 247 1.19 -24.93 6.18
C ASP A 247 1.98 -24.35 7.35
N LEU A 248 2.10 -23.03 7.46
CA LEU A 248 2.81 -22.39 8.58
C LEU A 248 2.06 -22.72 9.90
N PRO A 249 2.69 -23.40 10.87
CA PRO A 249 2.04 -23.74 12.12
C PRO A 249 1.68 -22.48 12.90
N LYS A 250 0.48 -22.46 13.47
CA LYS A 250 0.06 -21.37 14.36
C LYS A 250 0.88 -21.43 15.64
N GLY A 251 1.39 -20.28 16.07
CA GLY A 251 2.16 -20.21 17.31
C GLY A 251 1.28 -20.00 18.56
N PRO A 252 1.93 -19.90 19.73
CA PRO A 252 1.26 -19.73 21.01
C PRO A 252 0.48 -18.42 21.12
N LEU A 253 1.00 -17.30 20.58
CA LEU A 253 0.30 -16.01 20.68
C LEU A 253 -0.99 -16.02 19.87
N GLN A 254 -0.97 -16.62 18.68
CA GLN A 254 -2.16 -16.79 17.87
C GLN A 254 -3.20 -17.63 18.60
N THR A 255 -2.83 -18.87 18.95
CA THR A 255 -3.79 -19.89 19.42
C THR A 255 -4.32 -19.62 20.82
N GLN A 256 -3.49 -19.10 21.73
CA GLN A 256 -3.84 -18.98 23.14
C GLN A 256 -4.29 -17.57 23.55
N VAL A 257 -4.00 -16.55 22.74
CA VAL A 257 -4.32 -15.15 23.08
C VAL A 257 -5.21 -14.50 22.02
N LEU A 258 -4.75 -14.45 20.77
CA LEU A 258 -5.44 -13.68 19.73
C LEU A 258 -6.74 -14.33 19.27
N GLU A 259 -6.76 -15.64 19.02
CA GLU A 259 -7.97 -16.34 18.59
C GLU A 259 -9.09 -16.27 19.66
N PRO A 260 -8.82 -16.53 20.96
CA PRO A 260 -9.81 -16.29 22.02
C PRO A 260 -10.29 -14.84 22.09
N LEU A 261 -9.39 -13.87 21.92
CA LEU A 261 -9.74 -12.45 21.92
C LEU A 261 -10.63 -12.08 20.72
N MET A 262 -10.34 -12.59 19.52
CA MET A 262 -11.18 -12.40 18.34
C MET A 262 -12.59 -12.96 18.59
N MET A 263 -12.70 -14.17 19.18
CA MET A 263 -14.00 -14.75 19.54
C MET A 263 -14.75 -13.87 20.55
N GLN A 264 -14.07 -13.33 21.55
CA GLN A 264 -14.66 -12.41 22.53
C GLN A 264 -15.17 -11.11 21.87
N MET A 265 -14.47 -10.61 20.86
CA MET A 265 -14.88 -9.45 20.07
C MET A 265 -15.97 -9.77 19.03
N GLY A 266 -16.45 -11.02 18.94
CA GLY A 266 -17.45 -11.45 17.98
C GLY A 266 -16.92 -11.60 16.55
N ILE A 267 -15.60 -11.68 16.37
CA ILE A 267 -14.95 -11.87 15.07
C ILE A 267 -14.85 -13.37 14.78
N VAL A 268 -15.31 -13.77 13.60
CA VAL A 268 -15.30 -15.19 13.17
C VAL A 268 -13.87 -15.62 12.86
N VAL A 269 -13.35 -16.56 13.65
CA VAL A 269 -12.00 -17.15 13.47
C VAL A 269 -12.05 -18.50 12.74
N ALA A 270 -13.22 -19.12 12.61
CA ALA A 270 -13.36 -20.48 12.09
C ALA A 270 -14.27 -20.59 10.85
N ARG A 271 -13.74 -21.23 9.80
CA ARG A 271 -14.46 -22.25 9.00
C ARG A 271 -13.45 -23.18 8.31
N ALA A 272 -13.27 -24.39 8.84
CA ALA A 272 -12.34 -25.39 8.32
C ALA A 272 -13.02 -26.56 7.56
N GLU A 273 -14.35 -26.57 7.40
CA GLU A 273 -15.06 -27.80 7.00
C GLU A 273 -15.56 -27.85 5.54
N HIS A 274 -15.30 -26.86 4.69
CA HIS A 274 -15.80 -26.89 3.29
C HIS A 274 -14.82 -27.46 2.25
N ARG A 275 -13.64 -27.95 2.65
CA ARG A 275 -12.65 -28.52 1.69
C ARG A 275 -12.91 -29.97 1.30
N GLU A 276 -13.64 -30.76 2.09
CA GLU A 276 -13.83 -32.19 1.78
C GLU A 276 -14.93 -32.47 0.75
N ASN A 277 -15.93 -31.59 0.60
CA ASN A 277 -17.03 -31.80 -0.36
C ASN A 277 -16.84 -31.11 -1.74
N ALA A 278 -15.71 -30.42 -1.96
CA ALA A 278 -15.36 -29.87 -3.28
C ALA A 278 -14.51 -30.83 -4.14
N GLY A 279 -14.30 -32.07 -3.67
CA GLY A 279 -13.43 -33.07 -4.29
C GLY A 279 -14.04 -33.92 -5.42
N ALA A 280 -15.06 -33.44 -6.13
CA ALA A 280 -15.69 -34.23 -7.20
C ALA A 280 -16.16 -33.40 -8.42
N ALA A 281 -15.32 -32.50 -8.94
CA ALA A 281 -15.44 -32.05 -10.33
C ALA A 281 -14.12 -31.46 -10.85
N GLY A 282 -13.43 -32.21 -11.71
CA GLY A 282 -12.67 -31.69 -12.86
C GLY A 282 -11.39 -30.88 -12.60
N ALA A 283 -10.25 -31.51 -12.94
CA ALA A 283 -8.93 -30.91 -13.06
C ALA A 283 -8.86 -29.50 -13.70
N GLY A 284 -8.30 -28.56 -12.94
CA GLY A 284 -7.84 -27.23 -13.37
C GLY A 284 -7.20 -26.53 -12.18
N ALA A 285 -5.90 -26.24 -12.26
CA ALA A 285 -5.07 -25.81 -11.15
C ALA A 285 -5.48 -24.46 -10.54
N ASP A 286 -5.82 -24.49 -9.25
CA ASP A 286 -5.53 -23.53 -8.17
C ASP A 286 -5.54 -22.03 -8.51
N GLU A 287 -6.74 -21.46 -8.63
CA GLU A 287 -7.00 -20.00 -8.63
C GLU A 287 -8.01 -19.54 -7.54
N ALA A 288 -8.26 -20.32 -6.48
CA ALA A 288 -9.28 -19.96 -5.48
C ALA A 288 -8.74 -19.70 -4.07
N GLU A 289 -9.34 -18.69 -3.42
CA GLU A 289 -9.25 -18.30 -2.00
C GLU A 289 -8.19 -17.26 -1.58
N PHE A 290 -8.13 -16.16 -2.33
CA PHE A 290 -8.45 -14.86 -1.73
C PHE A 290 -9.64 -14.32 -2.53
N VAL A 291 -10.78 -14.11 -1.88
CA VAL A 291 -11.82 -13.26 -2.46
C VAL A 291 -11.19 -11.87 -2.54
N GLU A 292 -10.74 -11.47 -3.74
CA GLU A 292 -10.63 -10.06 -4.00
C GLU A 292 -12.00 -9.45 -3.74
N ALA A 293 -12.03 -8.18 -3.35
CA ALA A 293 -13.19 -7.32 -3.61
C ALA A 293 -13.43 -7.12 -5.13
N ASP A 294 -13.23 -8.18 -5.91
CA ASP A 294 -13.38 -8.35 -7.35
C ASP A 294 -14.06 -9.72 -7.66
N ASN A 295 -14.82 -10.31 -6.72
CA ASN A 295 -15.84 -11.29 -7.09
C ASN A 295 -17.01 -10.56 -7.76
N ASP A 296 -17.27 -10.99 -8.99
CA ASP A 296 -17.96 -10.30 -10.08
C ASP A 296 -19.47 -10.62 -10.15
N GLU A 297 -20.03 -11.17 -9.08
CA GLU A 297 -21.46 -11.39 -8.90
C GLU A 297 -21.79 -10.98 -7.47
N GLY A 298 -23.01 -10.52 -7.19
CA GLY A 298 -23.44 -9.98 -5.90
C GLY A 298 -23.44 -10.96 -4.71
N GLU A 299 -22.52 -11.93 -4.68
CA GLU A 299 -22.15 -12.69 -3.49
C GLU A 299 -21.23 -11.83 -2.61
N ALA A 300 -21.68 -11.59 -1.38
CA ALA A 300 -20.86 -10.94 -0.36
C ALA A 300 -19.49 -11.64 -0.30
N PRO A 301 -18.37 -10.89 -0.22
CA PRO A 301 -17.06 -11.49 -0.06
C PRO A 301 -17.13 -12.44 1.13
N TRP A 302 -16.93 -13.74 0.90
CA TRP A 302 -16.85 -14.70 1.98
C TRP A 302 -15.86 -14.15 3.01
N GLU A 303 -16.35 -13.88 4.24
CA GLU A 303 -15.53 -13.34 5.32
C GLU A 303 -14.49 -14.40 5.70
N ARG A 304 -13.32 -14.33 5.04
CA ARG A 304 -12.19 -15.18 5.40
C ARG A 304 -11.76 -14.80 6.82
N PRO A 305 -11.37 -15.79 7.65
CA PRO A 305 -10.90 -15.48 8.99
C PRO A 305 -9.66 -14.57 8.91
N PRO A 306 -9.51 -13.65 9.88
CA PRO A 306 -8.36 -12.76 9.91
C PRO A 306 -7.06 -13.56 10.07
N THR A 307 -6.03 -13.17 9.31
CA THR A 307 -4.68 -13.70 9.49
C THR A 307 -4.06 -13.20 10.79
N PHE A 308 -2.99 -13.83 11.27
CA PHE A 308 -2.30 -13.43 12.49
C PHE A 308 -1.94 -11.93 12.56
N PRO A 309 -1.34 -11.30 11.53
CA PRO A 309 -1.11 -9.85 11.53
C PRO A 309 -2.40 -9.02 11.59
N GLU A 310 -3.46 -9.47 10.91
CA GLU A 310 -4.75 -8.80 10.94
C GLU A 310 -5.40 -8.90 12.33
N MET A 311 -5.24 -10.02 13.03
CA MET A 311 -5.68 -10.18 14.42
C MET A 311 -4.94 -9.23 15.37
N LEU A 312 -3.62 -9.08 15.22
CA LEU A 312 -2.83 -8.09 15.97
C LEU A 312 -3.31 -6.66 15.72
N LYS A 313 -3.60 -6.33 14.45
CA LYS A 313 -4.16 -5.02 14.08
C LYS A 313 -5.51 -4.77 14.74
N LEU A 314 -6.44 -5.72 14.65
CA LEU A 314 -7.78 -5.61 15.22
C LEU A 314 -7.73 -5.46 16.75
N ALA A 315 -6.90 -6.26 17.41
CA ALA A 315 -6.69 -6.20 18.85
C ALA A 315 -6.08 -4.87 19.30
N PHE A 316 -5.19 -4.26 18.51
CA PHE A 316 -4.64 -2.93 18.78
C PHE A 316 -5.68 -1.83 18.57
N GLU A 317 -6.38 -1.84 17.43
CA GLU A 317 -7.37 -0.81 17.09
C GLU A 317 -8.51 -0.77 18.10
N ALA A 318 -8.90 -1.91 18.67
CA ALA A 318 -9.89 -2.00 19.74
C ALA A 318 -9.45 -1.32 21.06
N ARG A 319 -8.14 -1.05 21.25
CA ARG A 319 -7.61 -0.34 22.43
C ARG A 319 -7.54 1.17 22.23
N LEU A 320 -7.70 1.66 21.01
CA LEU A 320 -7.60 3.09 20.71
C LEU A 320 -8.88 3.82 21.17
N ALA A 321 -8.70 4.95 21.85
CA ALA A 321 -9.81 5.82 22.24
C ALA A 321 -10.54 6.40 21.02
N ALA A 322 -9.80 6.64 19.93
CA ALA A 322 -10.30 7.04 18.63
C ALA A 322 -9.72 6.10 17.56
N PRO A 323 -10.53 5.30 16.87
CA PRO A 323 -10.05 4.35 15.87
C PRO A 323 -9.24 5.04 14.78
N GLU A 324 -7.95 4.70 14.70
CA GLU A 324 -7.06 5.15 13.63
C GLU A 324 -6.37 3.92 13.03
N PRO A 325 -6.53 3.67 11.72
CA PRO A 325 -6.08 2.43 11.14
C PRO A 325 -4.56 2.39 11.05
N VAL A 326 -3.98 1.28 11.49
CA VAL A 326 -2.55 1.00 11.30
C VAL A 326 -2.32 0.22 10.02
N TYR A 327 -1.18 0.47 9.38
CA TYR A 327 -0.81 -0.27 8.18
C TYR A 327 -0.32 -1.67 8.53
N VAL A 328 -1.03 -2.68 8.04
CA VAL A 328 -0.63 -4.08 8.09
C VAL A 328 -0.91 -4.73 6.73
N GLN A 329 0.07 -5.46 6.22
CA GLN A 329 -0.02 -6.21 4.99
C GLN A 329 0.57 -7.61 5.22
N PRO A 330 -0.26 -8.65 5.40
CA PRO A 330 0.19 -10.04 5.62
C PRO A 330 1.12 -10.54 4.51
N LYS A 331 2.31 -11.04 4.87
CA LYS A 331 3.33 -11.56 3.95
C LYS A 331 4.47 -12.28 4.70
N TRP A 332 5.32 -12.98 3.95
CA TRP A 332 6.35 -13.88 4.47
C TRP A 332 7.67 -13.77 3.69
N VAL A 333 8.30 -12.59 3.73
CA VAL A 333 9.52 -12.30 2.96
C VAL A 333 10.78 -12.70 3.72
N VAL A 334 10.93 -12.24 4.97
CA VAL A 334 12.08 -12.59 5.80
C VAL A 334 12.02 -14.08 6.13
N GLY A 335 10.82 -14.60 6.43
CA GLY A 335 10.61 -16.02 6.65
C GLY A 335 11.01 -16.88 5.44
N ASP A 336 10.73 -16.44 4.20
CA ASP A 336 11.26 -17.10 3.01
C ASP A 336 12.80 -17.03 2.95
N ALA A 337 13.40 -15.90 3.30
CA ALA A 337 14.86 -15.79 3.31
C ALA A 337 15.50 -16.80 4.29
N ILE A 338 14.86 -17.06 5.43
CA ILE A 338 15.27 -18.13 6.35
C ILE A 338 15.08 -19.51 5.74
N ARG A 339 13.90 -19.79 5.15
CA ARG A 339 13.60 -21.08 4.51
C ARG A 339 14.57 -21.44 3.39
N PHE A 340 15.09 -20.43 2.68
CA PHE A 340 16.10 -20.60 1.64
C PHE A 340 17.54 -20.45 2.16
N ASP A 341 17.80 -20.51 3.47
CA ASP A 341 19.15 -20.43 4.09
C ASP A 341 19.96 -19.18 3.69
N GLY A 342 19.26 -18.05 3.51
CA GLY A 342 19.84 -16.79 3.05
C GLY A 342 20.29 -16.81 1.58
N GLU A 343 19.90 -17.82 0.79
CA GLU A 343 20.13 -17.87 -0.65
C GLU A 343 19.14 -16.98 -1.41
N PHE A 344 19.40 -15.68 -1.42
CA PHE A 344 18.50 -14.66 -1.99
C PHE A 344 18.04 -14.96 -3.43
N PHE A 345 18.94 -15.43 -4.30
CA PHE A 345 18.60 -15.72 -5.69
C PHE A 345 17.65 -16.92 -5.84
N LYS A 346 17.68 -17.87 -4.90
CA LYS A 346 16.70 -18.96 -4.85
C LYS A 346 15.34 -18.44 -4.45
N LEU A 347 15.26 -17.56 -3.44
CA LEU A 347 14.03 -16.91 -3.01
C LEU A 347 13.36 -16.15 -4.15
N VAL A 348 14.07 -15.22 -4.81
CA VAL A 348 13.45 -14.40 -5.87
C VAL A 348 13.06 -15.23 -7.08
N ARG A 349 13.77 -16.33 -7.37
CA ARG A 349 13.38 -17.25 -8.44
C ARG A 349 12.15 -18.08 -8.06
N ALA A 350 12.12 -18.64 -6.85
CA ALA A 350 11.00 -19.44 -6.37
C ALA A 350 9.69 -18.65 -6.29
N ARG A 351 9.77 -17.33 -6.07
CA ARG A 351 8.62 -16.42 -6.02
C ARG A 351 8.35 -15.65 -7.31
N ASP A 352 9.05 -15.93 -8.41
CA ASP A 352 8.95 -15.16 -9.68
C ASP A 352 9.13 -13.63 -9.52
N LEU A 353 10.07 -13.24 -8.65
CA LEU A 353 10.39 -11.84 -8.31
C LEU A 353 11.75 -11.38 -8.86
N VAL A 354 12.33 -12.10 -9.82
CA VAL A 354 13.66 -11.77 -10.38
C VAL A 354 13.71 -10.33 -10.91
N LYS A 355 12.64 -9.85 -11.57
CA LYS A 355 12.57 -8.48 -12.10
C LYS A 355 12.40 -7.41 -11.02
N GLN A 356 12.07 -7.81 -9.80
CA GLN A 356 11.81 -6.93 -8.66
C GLN A 356 12.77 -7.20 -7.49
N GLU A 357 13.89 -7.87 -7.74
CA GLU A 357 14.86 -8.29 -6.72
C GLU A 357 15.32 -7.12 -5.83
N GLY A 358 15.58 -5.94 -6.40
CA GLY A 358 16.02 -4.78 -5.63
C GLY A 358 14.97 -4.26 -4.63
N LEU A 359 13.69 -4.55 -4.87
CA LEU A 359 12.61 -4.22 -3.93
C LEU A 359 12.52 -5.25 -2.79
N VAL A 360 12.80 -6.51 -3.06
CA VAL A 360 12.91 -7.58 -2.05
C VAL A 360 14.14 -7.35 -1.18
N LEU A 361 15.30 -7.06 -1.78
CA LEU A 361 16.53 -6.72 -1.06
C LEU A 361 16.32 -5.52 -0.13
N ARG A 362 15.66 -4.47 -0.62
CA ARG A 362 15.32 -3.30 0.21
C ARG A 362 14.36 -3.65 1.35
N HIS A 363 13.45 -4.61 1.15
CA HIS A 363 12.57 -5.06 2.21
C HIS A 363 13.35 -5.76 3.32
N LEU A 364 14.26 -6.68 2.97
CA LEU A 364 15.15 -7.34 3.94
C LEU A 364 16.01 -6.32 4.71
N LEU A 365 16.59 -5.32 4.04
CA LEU A 365 17.34 -4.25 4.71
C LEU A 365 16.48 -3.42 5.68
N ARG A 366 15.20 -3.20 5.36
CA ARG A 366 14.26 -2.54 6.29
C ARG A 366 13.91 -3.44 7.47
N ALA A 367 13.81 -4.76 7.25
CA ALA A 367 13.62 -5.73 8.33
C ALA A 367 14.81 -5.76 9.28
N VAL A 368 16.06 -5.61 8.80
CA VAL A 368 17.24 -5.45 9.67
C VAL A 368 17.07 -4.25 10.61
N LEU A 369 16.65 -3.10 10.09
CA LEU A 369 16.45 -1.90 10.91
C LEU A 369 15.33 -2.10 11.93
N LEU A 370 14.19 -2.63 11.49
CA LEU A 370 13.04 -2.89 12.36
C LEU A 370 13.37 -3.91 13.47
N ALA A 371 14.07 -4.99 13.14
CA ALA A 371 14.52 -5.96 14.13
C ALA A 371 15.48 -5.32 15.15
N GLY A 372 16.36 -4.43 14.71
CA GLY A 372 17.19 -3.63 15.62
C GLY A 372 16.38 -2.72 16.55
N GLU A 373 15.33 -2.06 16.04
CA GLU A 373 14.41 -1.24 16.87
C GLU A 373 13.72 -2.09 17.96
N PHE A 374 13.27 -3.29 17.60
CA PHE A 374 12.66 -4.24 18.55
C PHE A 374 13.67 -4.80 19.55
N PHE A 375 14.87 -5.17 19.10
CA PHE A 375 15.95 -5.63 19.99
C PHE A 375 16.31 -4.59 21.04
N ILE A 376 16.46 -3.31 20.66
CA ILE A 376 16.73 -2.22 21.63
C ILE A 376 15.59 -2.09 22.64
N ARG A 377 14.34 -2.35 22.22
CA ARG A 377 13.16 -2.21 23.06
C ARG A 377 12.93 -3.40 24.00
N THR A 378 13.30 -4.61 23.61
CA THR A 378 12.94 -5.84 24.34
C THR A 378 14.13 -6.67 24.81
N GLU A 379 15.34 -6.41 24.30
CA GLU A 379 16.56 -7.21 24.52
C GLU A 379 16.40 -8.69 24.12
N ASP A 380 15.40 -9.00 23.31
CA ASP A 380 15.06 -10.37 22.91
C ASP A 380 16.00 -10.85 21.80
N PRO A 381 16.79 -11.93 22.03
CA PRO A 381 17.81 -12.38 21.10
C PRO A 381 17.25 -12.83 19.75
N ASP A 382 15.97 -13.17 19.66
CA ASP A 382 15.34 -13.54 18.39
C ASP A 382 15.45 -12.39 17.37
N TYR A 383 15.22 -11.14 17.80
CA TYR A 383 15.32 -10.00 16.90
C TYR A 383 16.76 -9.73 16.46
N GLN A 384 17.74 -9.97 17.34
CA GLN A 384 19.15 -9.90 16.96
C GLN A 384 19.47 -10.96 15.89
N GLN A 385 19.06 -12.21 16.09
CA GLN A 385 19.28 -13.30 15.14
C GLN A 385 18.63 -13.02 13.78
N MET A 386 17.38 -12.52 13.78
CA MET A 386 16.69 -12.10 12.55
C MET A 386 17.46 -11.03 11.80
N GLY A 387 17.92 -9.99 12.52
CA GLY A 387 18.69 -8.89 11.95
C GLY A 387 20.02 -9.36 11.35
N GLU A 388 20.73 -10.25 12.03
CA GLU A 388 21.99 -10.83 11.55
C GLU A 388 21.80 -11.69 10.29
N LEU A 389 20.78 -12.54 10.26
CA LEU A 389 20.48 -13.40 9.12
C LEU A 389 20.06 -12.58 7.89
N ALA A 390 19.18 -11.59 8.07
CA ALA A 390 18.79 -10.69 7.00
C ALA A 390 19.99 -9.85 6.50
N THR A 391 20.87 -9.41 7.41
CA THR A 391 22.11 -8.71 7.04
C THR A 391 23.04 -9.58 6.21
N LYS A 392 23.31 -10.81 6.65
CA LYS A 392 24.14 -11.79 5.92
C LYS A 392 23.56 -12.08 4.53
N THR A 393 22.25 -12.26 4.44
CA THR A 393 21.52 -12.45 3.17
C THR A 393 21.76 -11.27 2.23
N CYS A 394 21.60 -10.03 2.72
CA CYS A 394 21.81 -8.83 1.91
C CYS A 394 23.28 -8.65 1.48
N GLN A 395 24.23 -8.94 2.38
CA GLN A 395 25.66 -8.84 2.08
C GLN A 395 26.11 -9.83 0.99
N ARG A 396 25.55 -11.05 0.98
CA ARG A 396 25.82 -12.03 -0.09
C ARG A 396 25.37 -11.54 -1.47
N VAL A 397 24.32 -10.71 -1.53
CA VAL A 397 23.80 -10.13 -2.79
C VAL A 397 24.64 -8.93 -3.22
N ASP A 398 24.80 -7.95 -2.33
CA ASP A 398 25.60 -6.75 -2.57
C ASP A 398 26.10 -6.18 -1.24
N ALA A 399 27.34 -6.53 -0.88
CA ALA A 399 27.99 -6.09 0.35
C ALA A 399 28.15 -4.56 0.40
N LYS A 400 28.48 -3.93 -0.74
CA LYS A 400 28.76 -2.48 -0.79
C LYS A 400 27.47 -1.68 -0.61
N TYR A 401 26.40 -2.08 -1.31
CA TYR A 401 25.09 -1.45 -1.16
C TYR A 401 24.53 -1.66 0.26
N THR A 402 24.71 -2.86 0.82
CA THR A 402 24.26 -3.18 2.18
C THR A 402 24.97 -2.31 3.23
N ALA A 403 26.30 -2.24 3.19
CA ALA A 403 27.09 -1.42 4.12
C ALA A 403 26.67 0.04 4.04
N ARG A 404 26.60 0.61 2.83
CA ARG A 404 26.16 1.99 2.63
C ARG A 404 24.76 2.24 3.17
N PHE A 405 23.81 1.33 2.94
CA PHE A 405 22.44 1.48 3.43
C PHE A 405 22.38 1.53 4.96
N LEU A 406 23.12 0.65 5.63
CA LEU A 406 23.18 0.58 7.09
C LEU A 406 23.90 1.79 7.70
N GLU A 407 25.01 2.24 7.09
CA GLU A 407 25.72 3.46 7.48
C GLU A 407 24.83 4.70 7.36
N GLU A 408 24.10 4.85 6.24
CA GLU A 408 23.15 5.95 6.06
C GLU A 408 22.03 5.91 7.11
N ALA A 409 21.56 4.72 7.50
CA ALA A 409 20.56 4.56 8.55
C ALA A 409 21.11 4.92 9.94
N GLN A 410 22.34 4.51 10.26
CA GLN A 410 23.03 4.87 11.50
C GLN A 410 23.32 6.37 11.59
N ALA A 411 23.75 7.00 10.49
CA ALA A 411 23.97 8.45 10.43
C ALA A 411 22.68 9.24 10.70
N ARG A 412 21.55 8.79 10.12
CA ARG A 412 20.22 9.37 10.44
C ARG A 412 19.84 9.16 11.89
N ALA A 413 20.21 8.00 12.46
CA ALA A 413 19.95 7.70 13.86
C ALA A 413 20.71 8.63 14.81
N ALA A 414 21.99 8.86 14.53
CA ALA A 414 22.84 9.76 15.31
C ALA A 414 22.34 11.21 15.22
N LEU A 415 21.96 11.67 14.03
CA LEU A 415 21.40 13.01 13.85
C LEU A 415 20.14 13.22 14.70
N ALA A 416 19.23 12.24 14.69
CA ALA A 416 17.98 12.31 15.46
C ALA A 416 18.20 12.25 16.98
N ALA A 417 19.29 11.63 17.46
CA ALA A 417 19.64 11.62 18.88
C ALA A 417 20.32 12.92 19.35
N ALA A 418 20.91 13.68 18.42
CA ALA A 418 21.62 14.93 18.71
C ALA A 418 20.71 16.18 18.71
N THR A 419 19.45 16.05 18.27
CA THR A 419 18.43 17.12 18.17
C THR A 419 17.24 16.86 19.05
#